data_AF-A0A166JIW4-F1
#
_entry.id   AF-A0A166JIW4-F1
#
_cell.length_a   1.000
_cell.length_b   1.000
_cell.length_c   1.000
_cell.angle_alpha   90.00
_cell.angle_beta   90.00
_cell.angle_gamma   90.00
#
_symmetry.space_group_name_H-M   'P 1'
#
loop_
_entity.id
_entity.type
_entity.pdbx_description
1 polymer ?
#
loop_
_entity_poly.entity_id
_entity_poly.type
_entity_poly.pdbx_seq_one_letter_code
_entity_poly.pdbx_strand_id
1 'polypeptide(L)'
;MLAFHPTSAFVVLHRALSTSVDPTLLISHCPTFLAYLTASIMSSEADRPTTPATPPRFKYLPEGRPWPTAYWPGIGDFIVITIDPVASVGHLDKVARRAARKLPKHRFVALAMSIYGLPIETKPFTHYLVALVRRGLPTVNNPPWSSPDMCYPISPYTYHPTRSETIQPIHPFPLANCYIDMTSALLDPICCRITTSPHDYTPVLPMSAKQLSRLRRLFSREVVHFEDLVERLKRGDLEVIASLPLPSSPVSASEVPLPSSLPPSLSDRNASSDRASVSSDDSASSISSPAIKQITPEEVSMIGSDDSISVVSDHDTGDELGSEDADHQLFEMMRFETMMNDTGDPRDPVVHVSYDLDEVDEITDPLLFIKVRDQLLS
;
A
#
# COMPACT_ATOMS: atom_id res chain seq x y z
N MET A 1 15.81 19.31 27.14
CA MET A 1 16.18 19.48 25.72
C MET A 1 16.45 18.08 25.17
N LEU A 2 15.38 17.36 24.79
CA LEU A 2 15.45 15.98 24.28
C LEU A 2 15.52 16.07 22.76
N ALA A 3 16.67 15.73 22.19
CA ALA A 3 16.86 15.64 20.75
C ALA A 3 16.18 14.37 20.24
N PHE A 4 15.00 14.51 19.64
CA PHE A 4 14.41 13.47 18.80
C PHE A 4 15.26 13.34 17.55
N HIS A 5 15.96 12.21 17.36
CA HIS A 5 16.67 11.89 16.13
C HIS A 5 15.68 11.37 15.07
N PRO A 6 15.43 12.10 13.95
CA PRO A 6 14.43 11.71 12.97
C PRO A 6 15.12 11.20 11.70
N THR A 7 15.81 10.07 11.76
CA THR A 7 16.58 9.58 10.60
C THR A 7 15.92 8.42 9.84
N SER A 8 14.89 7.77 10.39
CA SER A 8 14.24 6.64 9.69
C SER A 8 12.92 7.04 8.99
N ALA A 9 12.11 7.93 9.58
CA ALA A 9 10.85 8.38 8.96
C ALA A 9 11.04 9.32 7.76
N PHE A 10 12.14 10.08 7.71
CA PHE A 10 12.41 11.04 6.62
C PHE A 10 12.79 10.36 5.29
N VAL A 11 13.38 9.16 5.34
CA VAL A 11 13.75 8.41 4.12
C VAL A 11 12.51 7.85 3.41
N VAL A 12 11.47 7.49 4.17
CA VAL A 12 10.17 7.07 3.62
C VAL A 12 9.46 8.27 2.95
N LEU A 13 9.52 9.44 3.58
CA LEU A 13 8.87 10.67 3.09
C LEU A 13 9.42 11.15 1.73
N HIS A 14 10.71 10.96 1.45
CA HIS A 14 11.31 11.41 0.20
C HIS A 14 11.02 10.49 -0.99
N ARG A 15 10.59 9.23 -0.75
CA ARG A 15 10.19 8.30 -1.82
C ARG A 15 8.74 8.56 -2.26
N ALA A 16 7.87 9.00 -1.34
CA ALA A 16 6.48 9.38 -1.62
C ALA A 16 6.35 10.61 -2.55
N LEU A 17 7.31 11.54 -2.52
CA LEU A 17 7.23 12.79 -3.28
C LEU A 17 7.69 12.71 -4.76
N SER A 18 8.24 11.57 -5.22
CA SER A 18 8.91 11.50 -6.54
C SER A 18 8.22 10.65 -7.60
N THR A 19 7.08 10.02 -7.33
CA THR A 19 6.33 9.23 -8.33
C THR A 19 4.82 9.39 -8.15
N SER A 20 4.31 10.61 -8.31
CA SER A 20 2.87 10.84 -8.48
C SER A 20 2.48 10.59 -9.93
N VAL A 21 2.49 9.31 -10.31
CA VAL A 21 1.64 8.81 -11.40
C VAL A 21 0.65 7.92 -10.69
N ASP A 22 -0.62 8.34 -10.63
CA ASP A 22 -1.68 7.59 -9.96
C ASP A 22 -1.82 6.20 -10.59
N PRO A 23 -1.43 5.12 -9.91
CA PRO A 23 -1.51 3.77 -10.44
C PRO A 23 -2.97 3.27 -10.53
N THR A 24 -3.94 4.01 -9.98
CA THR A 24 -5.36 3.66 -10.16
C THR A 24 -5.93 4.06 -11.52
N LEU A 25 -5.31 5.00 -12.24
CA LEU A 25 -5.63 5.29 -13.65
C LEU A 25 -5.08 4.23 -14.62
N LEU A 26 -4.13 3.39 -14.19
CA LEU A 26 -3.42 2.42 -15.03
C LEU A 26 -4.25 1.19 -15.43
N ILE A 27 -5.37 0.90 -14.75
CA ILE A 27 -6.22 -0.27 -15.03
C ILE A 27 -7.65 0.13 -15.43
N SER A 28 -8.03 1.40 -15.24
CA SER A 28 -9.42 1.85 -15.41
C SER A 28 -9.89 1.99 -16.86
N HIS A 29 -9.01 1.93 -17.86
CA HIS A 29 -9.36 2.29 -19.24
C HIS A 29 -9.37 1.15 -20.27
N CYS A 30 -9.16 -0.11 -19.88
CA CYS A 30 -9.28 -1.21 -20.86
C CYS A 30 -9.86 -2.50 -20.23
N PRO A 31 -11.19 -2.59 -20.02
CA PRO A 31 -11.84 -3.83 -19.56
C PRO A 31 -11.58 -5.01 -20.51
N THR A 32 -11.28 -4.75 -21.78
CA THR A 32 -10.90 -5.76 -22.79
C THR A 32 -9.54 -6.40 -22.52
N PHE A 33 -8.59 -5.68 -21.92
CA PHE A 33 -7.21 -6.15 -21.71
C PHE A 33 -7.13 -7.16 -20.56
N LEU A 34 -7.91 -6.96 -19.49
CA LEU A 34 -8.03 -7.92 -18.38
C LEU A 34 -8.72 -9.22 -18.82
N ALA A 35 -9.72 -9.12 -19.70
CA ALA A 35 -10.37 -10.29 -20.33
C ALA A 35 -9.42 -11.04 -21.27
N TYR A 36 -8.56 -10.32 -22.01
CA TYR A 36 -7.53 -10.91 -22.88
C TYR A 36 -6.43 -11.61 -22.08
N LEU A 37 -5.98 -11.07 -20.95
CA LEU A 37 -4.98 -11.74 -20.10
C LEU A 37 -5.50 -13.06 -19.50
N THR A 38 -6.79 -13.14 -19.19
CA THR A 38 -7.43 -14.42 -18.82
C THR A 38 -7.62 -15.39 -20.00
N ALA A 39 -7.71 -14.87 -21.24
CA ALA A 39 -7.91 -15.68 -22.45
C ALA A 39 -6.59 -16.10 -23.14
N SER A 40 -5.49 -15.35 -23.00
CA SER A 40 -4.21 -15.60 -23.68
C SER A 40 -3.43 -16.79 -23.10
N ILE A 41 -3.89 -17.35 -21.97
CA ILE A 41 -3.39 -18.61 -21.38
C ILE A 41 -3.97 -19.84 -22.13
N MET A 42 -4.83 -19.65 -23.13
CA MET A 42 -5.56 -20.73 -23.82
C MET A 42 -4.84 -21.39 -25.02
N SER A 43 -3.51 -21.37 -25.14
CA SER A 43 -2.86 -22.05 -26.27
C SER A 43 -1.52 -22.68 -25.93
N SER A 44 -1.57 -23.95 -25.53
CA SER A 44 -0.70 -25.02 -26.05
C SER A 44 -0.85 -26.27 -25.18
N GLU A 45 -1.90 -27.06 -25.40
CA GLU A 45 -1.97 -28.43 -24.85
C GLU A 45 -1.95 -29.42 -26.02
N ALA A 46 -0.74 -29.83 -26.40
CA ALA A 46 -0.50 -30.88 -27.38
C ALA A 46 -0.46 -32.26 -26.68
N ASP A 47 -1.31 -33.16 -27.17
CA ASP A 47 -1.30 -34.62 -27.03
C ASP A 47 -0.69 -35.20 -25.74
N ARG A 48 -1.54 -35.44 -24.73
CA ARG A 48 -1.28 -36.43 -23.67
C ARG A 48 -2.39 -37.49 -23.60
N PRO A 49 -2.02 -38.77 -23.38
CA PRO A 49 -2.97 -39.88 -23.38
C PRO A 49 -3.99 -39.75 -22.25
N THR A 50 -5.27 -39.81 -22.64
CA THR A 50 -6.45 -39.58 -21.81
C THR A 50 -6.68 -40.76 -20.85
N THR A 51 -5.98 -40.73 -19.72
CA THR A 51 -6.47 -41.43 -18.53
C THR A 51 -7.56 -40.54 -17.92
N PRO A 52 -8.73 -41.04 -17.49
CA PRO A 52 -9.76 -40.23 -16.85
C PRO A 52 -9.24 -39.74 -15.48
N ALA A 53 -8.48 -38.66 -15.49
CA ALA A 53 -7.98 -38.00 -14.31
C ALA A 53 -9.19 -37.40 -13.58
N THR A 54 -9.34 -37.76 -12.31
CA THR A 54 -10.32 -37.12 -11.43
C THR A 54 -10.09 -35.60 -11.45
N PRO A 55 -11.12 -34.77 -11.63
CA PRO A 55 -10.94 -33.33 -11.69
C PRO A 55 -10.28 -32.82 -10.39
N PRO A 56 -9.38 -31.84 -10.47
CA PRO A 56 -8.73 -31.28 -9.29
C PRO A 56 -9.78 -30.68 -8.35
N ARG A 57 -9.66 -30.98 -7.05
CA ARG A 57 -10.56 -30.47 -6.01
C ARG A 57 -9.97 -29.22 -5.39
N PHE A 58 -10.62 -28.08 -5.61
CA PHE A 58 -10.21 -26.82 -5.01
C PHE A 58 -10.73 -26.70 -3.58
N LYS A 59 -9.92 -26.13 -2.67
CA LYS A 59 -10.25 -25.98 -1.25
C LYS A 59 -11.31 -24.90 -1.00
N TYR A 60 -11.19 -23.76 -1.70
CA TYR A 60 -12.03 -22.57 -1.48
C TYR A 60 -12.70 -22.03 -2.76
N LEU A 61 -12.49 -22.67 -3.91
CA LEU A 61 -13.15 -22.28 -5.15
C LEU A 61 -14.27 -23.27 -5.49
N PRO A 62 -15.36 -22.80 -6.11
CA PRO A 62 -16.38 -23.71 -6.62
C PRO A 62 -15.78 -24.66 -7.65
N GLU A 63 -16.37 -25.86 -7.76
CA GLU A 63 -15.97 -26.86 -8.75
C GLU A 63 -16.05 -26.28 -10.18
N GLY A 64 -15.10 -26.63 -11.04
CA GLY A 64 -15.12 -26.25 -12.46
C GLY A 64 -14.05 -25.24 -12.92
N ARG A 65 -13.09 -24.84 -12.08
CA ARG A 65 -11.88 -24.18 -12.62
C ARG A 65 -11.03 -25.19 -13.39
N PRO A 66 -10.54 -24.87 -14.61
CA PRO A 66 -9.83 -25.85 -15.43
C PRO A 66 -8.37 -26.07 -14.99
N TRP A 67 -7.77 -25.12 -14.26
CA TRP A 67 -6.32 -25.06 -14.09
C TRP A 67 -5.92 -25.24 -12.61
N PRO A 68 -5.36 -26.39 -12.22
CA PRO A 68 -4.84 -26.60 -10.86
C PRO A 68 -3.48 -25.91 -10.64
N THR A 69 -2.91 -25.31 -11.69
CA THR A 69 -1.59 -24.70 -11.65
C THR A 69 -1.67 -23.26 -12.14
N ALA A 70 -0.97 -22.36 -11.45
CA ALA A 70 -0.84 -20.96 -11.82
C ALA A 70 0.65 -20.56 -11.82
N TYR A 71 1.06 -19.71 -12.76
CA TYR A 71 2.43 -19.20 -12.83
C TYR A 71 2.62 -17.90 -12.04
N TRP A 72 1.53 -17.28 -11.60
CA TRP A 72 1.53 -16.05 -10.81
C TRP A 72 0.22 -15.88 -10.01
N PRO A 73 0.24 -15.13 -8.89
CA PRO A 73 -0.95 -14.81 -8.10
C PRO A 73 -2.03 -14.07 -8.87
N GLY A 74 -3.28 -14.50 -8.73
CA GLY A 74 -4.41 -13.68 -9.07
C GLY A 74 -4.49 -12.46 -8.17
N ILE A 75 -4.87 -11.32 -8.73
CA ILE A 75 -5.15 -10.12 -7.94
C ILE A 75 -6.30 -10.42 -6.98
N GLY A 76 -6.08 -10.20 -5.67
CA GLY A 76 -7.01 -10.56 -4.60
C GLY A 76 -6.78 -11.92 -3.96
N ASP A 77 -5.77 -12.69 -4.39
CA ASP A 77 -5.42 -13.97 -3.78
C ASP A 77 -4.62 -13.76 -2.49
N PHE A 78 -5.00 -14.49 -1.43
CA PHE A 78 -4.14 -14.67 -0.27
C PHE A 78 -3.06 -15.69 -0.59
N ILE A 79 -1.82 -15.33 -0.27
CA ILE A 79 -0.62 -16.10 -0.60
C ILE A 79 0.33 -16.14 0.60
N VAL A 80 1.11 -17.21 0.68
CA VAL A 80 2.30 -17.28 1.53
C VAL A 80 3.50 -16.91 0.66
N ILE A 81 4.22 -15.87 1.04
CA ILE A 81 5.46 -15.45 0.36
C ILE A 81 6.67 -15.86 1.20
N THR A 82 7.67 -16.45 0.54
CA THR A 82 8.96 -16.77 1.15
C THR A 82 10.06 -15.99 0.45
N ILE A 83 10.76 -15.13 1.19
CA ILE A 83 11.89 -14.37 0.62
C ILE A 83 13.01 -15.35 0.21
N ASP A 84 13.55 -15.18 -0.98
CA ASP A 84 14.78 -15.83 -1.45
C ASP A 84 15.94 -14.82 -1.39
N PRO A 85 16.76 -14.86 -0.32
CA PRO A 85 17.84 -13.89 -0.15
C PRO A 85 18.84 -13.92 -1.32
N VAL A 86 19.13 -15.11 -1.86
CA VAL A 86 20.17 -15.28 -2.88
C VAL A 86 19.68 -14.79 -4.24
N ALA A 87 18.42 -15.08 -4.60
CA ALA A 87 17.83 -14.57 -5.83
C ALA A 87 17.61 -13.05 -5.77
N SER A 88 17.24 -12.52 -4.60
CA SER A 88 17.06 -11.07 -4.38
C SER A 88 18.32 -10.27 -4.74
N VAL A 89 19.49 -10.75 -4.29
CA VAL A 89 20.80 -10.15 -4.60
C VAL A 89 21.47 -10.77 -5.85
N GLY A 90 20.71 -11.43 -6.72
CA GLY A 90 21.25 -12.12 -7.89
C GLY A 90 21.99 -11.20 -8.86
N HIS A 91 21.64 -9.91 -8.85
CA HIS A 91 22.26 -8.84 -9.65
C HIS A 91 23.59 -8.33 -9.07
N LEU A 92 23.93 -8.71 -7.83
CA LEU A 92 25.16 -8.30 -7.15
C LEU A 92 26.29 -9.34 -7.32
N ASP A 93 27.45 -9.04 -6.74
CA ASP A 93 28.65 -9.85 -6.86
C ASP A 93 28.56 -11.21 -6.11
N LYS A 94 29.65 -11.98 -6.16
CA LYS A 94 29.70 -13.30 -5.50
C LYS A 94 29.76 -13.18 -3.97
N VAL A 95 30.27 -12.07 -3.43
CA VAL A 95 30.41 -11.84 -1.99
C VAL A 95 29.03 -11.57 -1.38
N ALA A 96 28.25 -10.69 -1.99
CA ALA A 96 26.86 -10.39 -1.62
C ALA A 96 26.00 -11.67 -1.62
N ARG A 97 26.06 -12.47 -2.70
CA ARG A 97 25.33 -13.76 -2.76
C ARG A 97 25.76 -14.76 -1.69
N ARG A 98 27.03 -14.76 -1.28
CA ARG A 98 27.52 -15.61 -0.18
C ARG A 98 27.04 -15.11 1.18
N ALA A 99 26.98 -13.80 1.38
CA ALA A 99 26.44 -13.20 2.59
C ALA A 99 24.92 -13.47 2.69
N ALA A 100 24.17 -13.22 1.62
CA ALA A 100 22.74 -13.46 1.56
C ALA A 100 22.35 -14.92 1.82
N ARG A 101 23.18 -15.89 1.40
CA ARG A 101 22.96 -17.32 1.71
C ARG A 101 22.91 -17.61 3.22
N LYS A 102 23.51 -16.77 4.05
CA LYS A 102 23.49 -16.92 5.52
C LYS A 102 22.24 -16.33 6.15
N LEU A 103 21.46 -15.55 5.41
CA LEU A 103 20.22 -14.97 5.92
C LEU A 103 19.15 -16.06 6.06
N PRO A 104 18.39 -16.07 7.16
CA PRO A 104 17.26 -16.97 7.34
C PRO A 104 16.18 -16.70 6.27
N LYS A 105 15.51 -17.78 5.85
CA LYS A 105 14.31 -17.67 5.01
C LYS A 105 13.11 -17.42 5.92
N HIS A 106 12.39 -16.34 5.65
CA HIS A 106 11.18 -15.98 6.38
C HIS A 106 9.95 -16.14 5.48
N ARG A 107 8.86 -16.60 6.09
CA ARG A 107 7.56 -16.77 5.45
C ARG A 107 6.62 -15.70 5.97
N PHE A 108 5.85 -15.09 5.08
CA PHE A 108 4.85 -14.08 5.42
C PHE A 108 3.55 -14.42 4.73
N VAL A 109 2.43 -14.08 5.35
CA VAL A 109 1.13 -14.16 4.70
C VAL A 109 0.83 -12.79 4.10
N ALA A 110 0.37 -12.76 2.86
CA ALA A 110 0.12 -11.54 2.13
C ALA A 110 -1.11 -11.67 1.23
N LEU A 111 -1.64 -10.52 0.79
CA LEU A 111 -2.69 -10.40 -0.21
C LEU A 111 -2.08 -9.76 -1.47
N ALA A 112 -2.25 -10.41 -2.62
CA ALA A 112 -1.82 -9.86 -3.90
C ALA A 112 -2.71 -8.67 -4.29
N MET A 113 -2.16 -7.45 -4.27
CA MET A 113 -2.93 -6.22 -4.46
C MET A 113 -2.95 -5.77 -5.91
N SER A 114 -1.79 -5.72 -6.56
CA SER A 114 -1.60 -5.26 -7.93
C SER A 114 -0.39 -5.95 -8.56
N ILE A 115 -0.36 -5.97 -9.88
CA ILE A 115 0.75 -6.44 -10.71
C ILE A 115 1.26 -5.26 -11.54
N TYR A 116 2.55 -5.19 -11.77
CA TYR A 116 3.17 -4.28 -12.73
C TYR A 116 3.76 -5.06 -13.91
N GLY A 117 3.66 -4.44 -15.09
CA GLY A 117 4.01 -5.08 -16.35
C GLY A 117 3.05 -6.19 -16.76
N LEU A 118 3.45 -6.94 -17.79
CA LEU A 118 2.73 -8.12 -18.25
C LEU A 118 3.32 -9.38 -17.59
N PRO A 119 2.49 -10.24 -16.97
CA PRO A 119 2.92 -11.55 -16.54
C PRO A 119 3.10 -12.43 -17.77
N ILE A 120 4.34 -12.81 -18.05
CA ILE A 120 4.69 -13.67 -19.19
C ILE A 120 5.55 -14.79 -18.63
N GLU A 121 5.26 -16.03 -19.00
CA GLU A 121 5.99 -17.21 -18.52
C GLU A 121 7.49 -17.17 -18.86
N THR A 122 7.88 -16.43 -19.91
CA THR A 122 9.29 -16.26 -20.31
C THR A 122 10.06 -15.30 -19.42
N LYS A 123 9.38 -14.44 -18.65
CA LYS A 123 10.05 -13.58 -17.67
C LYS A 123 10.43 -14.41 -16.46
N PRO A 124 11.60 -14.21 -15.84
CA PRO A 124 11.96 -14.93 -14.62
C PRO A 124 11.16 -14.48 -13.39
N PHE A 125 10.69 -13.22 -13.41
CA PHE A 125 9.96 -12.62 -12.31
C PHE A 125 8.84 -11.73 -12.82
N THR A 126 7.79 -11.62 -12.01
CA THR A 126 6.71 -10.67 -12.18
C THR A 126 6.66 -9.72 -10.99
N HIS A 127 6.54 -8.43 -11.25
CA HIS A 127 6.53 -7.40 -10.20
C HIS A 127 5.13 -7.25 -9.59
N TYR A 128 5.05 -7.34 -8.26
CA TYR A 128 3.79 -7.28 -7.52
C TYR A 128 3.85 -6.28 -6.38
N LEU A 129 2.69 -5.67 -6.12
CA LEU A 129 2.36 -5.06 -4.84
C LEU A 129 1.57 -6.05 -3.99
N VAL A 130 1.98 -6.20 -2.74
CA VAL A 130 1.29 -7.04 -1.77
C VAL A 130 0.97 -6.26 -0.48
N ALA A 131 -0.17 -6.58 0.13
CA ALA A 131 -0.49 -6.12 1.48
C ALA A 131 -0.18 -7.25 2.48
N LEU A 132 0.68 -6.99 3.45
CA LEU A 132 1.06 -8.01 4.43
C LEU A 132 -0.06 -8.21 5.47
N VAL A 133 -0.26 -9.48 5.83
CA VAL A 133 -1.15 -9.89 6.92
C VAL A 133 -0.33 -10.01 8.19
N ARG A 134 -0.87 -9.49 9.29
CA ARG A 134 -0.31 -9.65 10.64
C ARG A 134 -1.26 -10.45 11.52
N ARG A 135 -0.71 -11.07 12.56
CA ARG A 135 -1.50 -11.64 13.66
C ARG A 135 -1.52 -10.68 14.85
N GLY A 136 -2.72 -10.43 15.39
CA GLY A 136 -2.93 -9.46 16.46
C GLY A 136 -2.78 -8.01 16.01
N LEU A 137 -2.97 -7.08 16.95
CA LEU A 137 -2.79 -5.65 16.72
C LEU A 137 -1.32 -5.24 16.93
N PRO A 138 -0.84 -4.16 16.29
CA PRO A 138 0.50 -3.64 16.49
C PRO A 138 0.83 -3.50 17.97
N THR A 139 1.91 -4.15 18.41
CA THR A 139 2.37 -4.14 19.81
C THR A 139 3.22 -2.90 20.10
N VAL A 140 3.97 -2.44 19.10
CA VAL A 140 4.71 -1.19 19.16
C VAL A 140 3.73 -0.05 18.91
N ASN A 141 3.16 0.47 20.00
CA ASN A 141 2.37 1.70 19.93
C ASN A 141 3.35 2.88 19.77
N ASN A 142 3.60 3.27 18.53
CA ASN A 142 4.37 4.47 18.20
C ASN A 142 3.43 5.49 17.54
N PRO A 143 2.47 6.03 18.30
CA PRO A 143 1.52 6.95 17.73
C PRO A 143 2.23 8.26 17.33
N PRO A 144 1.75 8.90 16.26
CA PRO A 144 0.59 8.51 15.46
C PRO A 144 0.89 7.53 14.31
N TRP A 145 2.13 7.06 14.20
CA TRP A 145 2.61 6.37 13.00
C TRP A 145 2.29 4.88 12.96
N SER A 146 2.21 4.25 14.13
CA SER A 146 1.86 2.84 14.27
C SER A 146 0.88 2.72 15.41
N SER A 147 -0.40 2.81 15.05
CA SER A 147 -1.50 2.73 15.98
C SER A 147 -2.40 1.55 15.63
N PRO A 148 -2.99 0.85 16.62
CA PRO A 148 -3.82 -0.32 16.37
C PRO A 148 -4.98 -0.05 15.41
N ASP A 149 -5.53 1.16 15.41
CA ASP A 149 -6.57 1.59 14.49
C ASP A 149 -6.13 1.66 13.03
N MET A 150 -4.87 1.51 12.65
CA MET A 150 -4.47 1.40 11.23
C MET A 150 -4.56 -0.04 10.69
N CYS A 151 -5.14 -0.97 11.45
CA CYS A 151 -5.29 -2.36 11.03
C CYS A 151 -6.76 -2.69 10.73
N TYR A 152 -6.99 -3.52 9.71
CA TYR A 152 -8.33 -3.96 9.34
C TYR A 152 -8.48 -5.47 9.54
N PRO A 153 -9.43 -5.93 10.37
CA PRO A 153 -9.60 -7.34 10.64
C PRO A 153 -10.01 -8.11 9.39
N ILE A 154 -9.58 -9.37 9.31
CA ILE A 154 -9.95 -10.31 8.25
C ILE A 154 -10.94 -11.33 8.82
N SER A 155 -12.08 -11.47 8.16
CA SER A 155 -13.15 -12.41 8.52
C SER A 155 -12.63 -13.85 8.62
N PRO A 156 -13.00 -14.64 9.63
CA PRO A 156 -14.20 -14.49 10.48
C PRO A 156 -14.03 -13.57 11.68
N TYR A 157 -12.82 -13.06 11.90
CA TYR A 157 -12.54 -12.23 13.04
C TYR A 157 -13.07 -10.81 12.80
N THR A 158 -13.91 -10.31 13.70
CA THR A 158 -14.58 -9.00 13.57
C THR A 158 -14.26 -8.05 14.72
N TYR A 159 -13.51 -8.52 15.73
CA TYR A 159 -13.19 -7.69 16.87
C TYR A 159 -12.04 -6.72 16.54
N HIS A 160 -12.34 -5.44 16.46
CA HIS A 160 -11.32 -4.41 16.44
C HIS A 160 -11.75 -3.30 17.41
N PRO A 161 -10.89 -2.86 18.35
CA PRO A 161 -11.29 -1.91 19.40
C PRO A 161 -11.89 -0.61 18.85
N THR A 162 -11.39 -0.14 17.71
CA THR A 162 -11.75 1.15 17.11
C THR A 162 -12.43 1.05 15.74
N ARG A 163 -12.54 -0.15 15.13
CA ARG A 163 -13.06 -0.29 13.77
C ARG A 163 -14.13 -1.38 13.70
N SER A 164 -15.18 -1.11 12.95
CA SER A 164 -16.22 -2.10 12.62
C SER A 164 -16.00 -2.75 11.25
N GLU A 165 -15.17 -2.15 10.41
CA GLU A 165 -14.94 -2.60 9.05
C GLU A 165 -14.05 -3.85 8.99
N THR A 166 -14.59 -4.94 8.45
CA THR A 166 -13.87 -6.22 8.27
C THR A 166 -13.70 -6.55 6.79
N ILE A 167 -12.52 -7.04 6.42
CA ILE A 167 -12.19 -7.55 5.09
C ILE A 167 -12.72 -8.97 4.95
N GLN A 168 -13.41 -9.24 3.84
CA GLN A 168 -14.14 -10.50 3.62
C GLN A 168 -13.54 -11.26 2.41
N PRO A 169 -12.71 -12.29 2.64
CA PRO A 169 -12.37 -13.26 1.61
C PRO A 169 -13.63 -14.06 1.19
N ILE A 170 -13.54 -14.86 0.12
CA ILE A 170 -14.68 -15.68 -0.35
C ILE A 170 -15.09 -16.73 0.68
N HIS A 171 -14.11 -17.27 1.43
CA HIS A 171 -14.33 -18.16 2.56
C HIS A 171 -13.73 -17.57 3.84
N PRO A 172 -14.17 -18.02 5.03
CA PRO A 172 -13.54 -17.62 6.29
C PRO A 172 -12.04 -17.84 6.25
N PHE A 173 -11.28 -16.83 6.65
CA PHE A 173 -9.82 -16.92 6.70
C PHE A 173 -9.39 -17.99 7.71
N PRO A 174 -8.50 -18.92 7.32
CA PRO A 174 -8.19 -20.10 8.14
C PRO A 174 -7.40 -19.75 9.42
N LEU A 175 -6.71 -18.61 9.44
CA LEU A 175 -5.87 -18.17 10.55
C LEU A 175 -6.65 -17.18 11.43
N ALA A 176 -6.67 -17.43 12.74
CA ALA A 176 -7.41 -16.58 13.68
C ALA A 176 -6.64 -15.28 14.03
N ASN A 177 -7.40 -14.23 14.38
CA ASN A 177 -6.87 -12.94 14.86
C ASN A 177 -5.93 -12.27 13.84
N CYS A 178 -6.35 -12.25 12.56
CA CYS A 178 -5.55 -11.71 11.46
C CYS A 178 -6.08 -10.36 10.97
N TYR A 179 -5.16 -9.49 10.56
CA TYR A 179 -5.47 -8.15 10.07
C TYR A 179 -4.61 -7.80 8.86
N ILE A 180 -5.14 -6.97 7.96
CA ILE A 180 -4.33 -6.23 6.99
C ILE A 180 -3.68 -5.07 7.74
N ASP A 181 -2.34 -5.02 7.71
CA ASP A 181 -1.56 -3.98 8.36
C ASP A 181 -1.40 -2.78 7.42
N MET A 182 -1.88 -1.60 7.84
CA MET A 182 -1.68 -0.33 7.13
C MET A 182 -0.98 0.70 8.03
N THR A 183 -0.21 0.25 9.03
CA THR A 183 0.64 1.17 9.80
C THR A 183 1.66 1.84 8.89
N SER A 184 2.25 2.96 9.30
CA SER A 184 3.07 3.81 8.43
C SER A 184 4.19 3.08 7.68
N ALA A 185 4.78 2.04 8.26
CA ALA A 185 5.84 1.24 7.63
C ALA A 185 5.33 0.33 6.49
N LEU A 186 4.01 0.12 6.42
CA LEU A 186 3.29 -0.81 5.54
C LEU A 186 2.12 -0.13 4.83
N LEU A 187 2.01 1.20 4.97
CA LEU A 187 0.95 2.02 4.38
C LEU A 187 1.09 2.07 2.86
N ASP A 188 2.33 2.08 2.38
CA ASP A 188 2.64 1.77 0.99
C ASP A 188 2.68 0.24 0.81
N PRO A 189 1.90 -0.31 -0.13
CA PRO A 189 1.97 -1.73 -0.45
C PRO A 189 3.40 -2.15 -0.78
N ILE A 190 3.75 -3.36 -0.34
CA ILE A 190 5.11 -3.87 -0.47
C ILE A 190 5.37 -4.33 -1.89
N CYS A 191 6.37 -3.74 -2.54
CA CYS A 191 6.90 -4.23 -3.82
C CYS A 191 7.71 -5.51 -3.62
N CYS A 192 7.47 -6.52 -4.46
CA CYS A 192 8.28 -7.73 -4.53
C CYS A 192 8.29 -8.31 -5.95
N ARG A 193 9.30 -9.13 -6.23
CA ARG A 193 9.46 -9.86 -7.49
C ARG A 193 9.09 -11.32 -7.28
N ILE A 194 7.94 -11.73 -7.80
CA ILE A 194 7.43 -13.09 -7.66
C ILE A 194 8.00 -13.95 -8.79
N THR A 195 8.57 -15.11 -8.46
CA THR A 195 9.06 -16.09 -9.45
C THR A 195 7.92 -16.62 -10.31
N THR A 196 8.12 -16.70 -11.62
CA THR A 196 7.15 -17.23 -12.60
C THR A 196 7.16 -18.76 -12.70
N SER A 197 7.38 -19.45 -11.59
CA SER A 197 7.33 -20.92 -11.56
C SER A 197 5.88 -21.43 -11.50
N PRO A 198 5.57 -22.62 -12.01
CA PRO A 198 4.26 -23.22 -11.79
C PRO A 198 4.02 -23.50 -10.30
N HIS A 199 2.88 -23.05 -9.78
CA HIS A 199 2.44 -23.21 -8.39
C HIS A 199 1.13 -23.98 -8.31
N ASP A 200 0.95 -24.81 -7.28
CA ASP A 200 -0.34 -25.48 -7.00
C ASP A 200 -1.37 -24.43 -6.56
N TYR A 201 -2.38 -24.21 -7.40
CA TYR A 201 -3.44 -23.22 -7.23
C TYR A 201 -4.68 -23.82 -6.55
N THR A 202 -4.71 -25.13 -6.29
CA THR A 202 -5.88 -25.79 -5.68
C THR A 202 -6.25 -25.28 -4.27
N PRO A 203 -5.32 -24.83 -3.40
CA PRO A 203 -5.66 -24.33 -2.07
C PRO A 203 -5.89 -22.81 -2.01
N VAL A 204 -5.95 -22.10 -3.14
CA VAL A 204 -6.07 -20.63 -3.16
C VAL A 204 -7.31 -20.11 -2.42
N LEU A 205 -7.10 -19.15 -1.53
CA LEU A 205 -8.17 -18.37 -0.90
C LEU A 205 -8.25 -16.97 -1.55
N PRO A 206 -9.21 -16.72 -2.44
CA PRO A 206 -9.35 -15.42 -3.09
C PRO A 206 -10.22 -14.44 -2.29
N MET A 207 -10.15 -13.18 -2.71
CA MET A 207 -11.06 -12.10 -2.34
C MET A 207 -11.87 -11.64 -3.55
N SER A 208 -13.14 -11.29 -3.36
CA SER A 208 -13.94 -10.72 -4.46
C SER A 208 -13.39 -9.36 -4.91
N ALA A 209 -13.54 -9.03 -6.20
CA ALA A 209 -13.13 -7.74 -6.75
C ALA A 209 -13.76 -6.55 -5.99
N LYS A 210 -15.01 -6.67 -5.53
CA LYS A 210 -15.68 -5.63 -4.73
C LYS A 210 -14.96 -5.39 -3.40
N GLN A 211 -14.55 -6.46 -2.72
CA GLN A 211 -13.83 -6.35 -1.45
C GLN A 211 -12.41 -5.83 -1.66
N LEU A 212 -11.74 -6.23 -2.74
CA LEU A 212 -10.43 -5.67 -3.08
C LEU A 212 -10.50 -4.18 -3.42
N SER A 213 -11.48 -3.75 -4.23
CA SER A 213 -11.69 -2.32 -4.52
C SER A 213 -12.01 -1.53 -3.25
N ARG A 214 -12.77 -2.10 -2.32
CA ARG A 214 -12.99 -1.50 -1.00
C ARG A 214 -11.67 -1.38 -0.24
N LEU A 215 -10.87 -2.44 -0.18
CA LEU A 215 -9.57 -2.43 0.51
C LEU A 215 -8.63 -1.36 -0.05
N ARG A 216 -8.54 -1.24 -1.39
CA ARG A 216 -7.77 -0.18 -2.05
C ARG A 216 -8.23 1.22 -1.62
N ARG A 217 -9.55 1.46 -1.55
CA ARG A 217 -10.08 2.74 -1.03
C ARG A 217 -9.71 2.99 0.43
N LEU A 218 -9.61 1.94 1.25
CA LEU A 218 -9.17 2.07 2.64
C LEU A 218 -7.70 2.49 2.69
N PHE A 219 -6.81 1.83 1.92
CA PHE A 219 -5.41 2.25 1.78
C PHE A 219 -5.30 3.72 1.36
N SER A 220 -6.00 4.14 0.31
CA SER A 220 -5.98 5.54 -0.14
C SER A 220 -6.44 6.53 0.94
N ARG A 221 -7.44 6.15 1.75
CA ARG A 221 -7.90 6.99 2.87
C ARG A 221 -6.85 7.09 3.98
N GLU A 222 -6.22 5.98 4.34
CA GLU A 222 -5.17 5.98 5.37
C GLU A 222 -3.95 6.79 4.90
N VAL A 223 -3.57 6.72 3.62
CA VAL A 223 -2.49 7.55 3.03
C VAL A 223 -2.82 9.04 3.17
N VAL A 224 -4.00 9.47 2.69
CA VAL A 224 -4.42 10.88 2.78
C VAL A 224 -4.49 11.36 4.23
N HIS A 225 -5.03 10.53 5.12
CA HIS A 225 -5.10 10.84 6.55
C HIS A 225 -3.71 10.99 7.17
N PHE A 226 -2.79 10.09 6.85
CA PHE A 226 -1.41 10.14 7.33
C PHE A 226 -0.68 11.39 6.83
N GLU A 227 -0.84 11.76 5.55
CA GLU A 227 -0.24 12.96 4.98
C GLU A 227 -0.76 14.25 5.63
N ASP A 228 -2.08 14.37 5.81
CA ASP A 228 -2.69 15.51 6.53
C ASP A 228 -2.13 15.61 7.95
N LEU A 229 -2.05 14.48 8.66
CA LEU A 229 -1.55 14.42 10.02
C LEU A 229 -0.09 14.88 10.11
N VAL A 230 0.77 14.40 9.20
CA VAL A 230 2.17 14.84 9.11
C VAL A 230 2.25 16.35 8.88
N GLU A 231 1.44 16.89 7.97
CA GLU A 231 1.48 18.31 7.62
C GLU A 231 0.97 19.20 8.77
N ARG A 232 -0.11 18.79 9.45
CA ARG A 232 -0.61 19.50 10.64
C ARG A 232 0.39 19.47 11.79
N LEU A 233 1.09 18.35 12.00
CA LEU A 233 2.18 18.27 12.98
C LEU A 233 3.33 19.22 12.63
N LYS A 234 3.74 19.29 11.36
CA LYS A 234 4.79 20.24 10.92
C LYS A 234 4.40 21.69 11.16
N ARG A 235 3.11 22.02 11.01
CA ARG A 235 2.57 23.37 11.30
C ARG A 235 2.42 23.67 12.79
N GLY A 236 2.65 22.70 13.67
CA GLY A 236 2.48 22.88 15.11
C GLY A 236 1.02 22.98 15.54
N ASP A 237 0.10 22.30 14.84
CA ASP A 237 -1.31 22.24 15.20
C ASP A 237 -1.48 21.60 16.60
N LEU A 238 -1.86 22.42 17.58
CA LEU A 238 -1.96 22.03 18.98
C LEU A 238 -3.02 20.95 19.21
N GLU A 239 -4.11 20.93 18.44
CA GLU A 239 -5.17 19.92 18.59
C GLU A 239 -4.65 18.54 18.21
N VAL A 240 -3.89 18.46 17.11
CA VAL A 240 -3.25 17.20 16.69
C VAL A 240 -2.24 16.75 17.75
N ILE A 241 -1.38 17.66 18.21
CA ILE A 241 -0.35 17.35 19.23
C ILE A 241 -1.01 16.86 20.52
N ALA A 242 -2.10 17.50 20.96
CA ALA A 242 -2.83 17.12 22.16
C ALA A 242 -3.58 15.78 22.01
N SER A 243 -3.97 15.42 20.78
CA SER A 243 -4.64 14.14 20.49
C SER A 243 -3.69 12.94 20.46
N LEU A 244 -2.37 13.17 20.34
CA LEU A 244 -1.39 12.08 20.31
C LEU A 244 -1.38 11.34 21.66
N PRO A 245 -1.58 10.01 21.68
CA PRO A 245 -1.48 9.25 22.91
C PRO A 245 -0.11 9.46 23.52
N LEU A 246 -0.10 9.90 24.77
CA LEU A 246 1.13 10.05 25.54
C LEU A 246 1.81 8.68 25.67
N PRO A 247 3.15 8.62 25.61
CA PRO A 247 3.86 7.39 25.89
C PRO A 247 3.43 6.88 27.27
N SER A 248 3.24 5.57 27.40
CA SER A 248 2.99 4.94 28.70
C SER A 248 4.05 5.45 29.67
N SER A 249 3.61 6.11 30.75
CA SER A 249 4.54 6.72 31.70
C SER A 249 5.56 5.67 32.15
N PRO A 250 6.87 5.96 32.13
CA PRO A 250 7.86 5.00 32.56
C PRO A 250 7.53 4.62 34.01
N VAL A 251 7.22 3.34 34.24
CA VAL A 251 6.81 2.79 35.55
C VAL A 251 7.83 3.15 36.64
N SER A 252 9.08 3.41 36.25
CA SER A 252 10.19 3.83 37.11
C SER A 252 10.09 5.25 37.69
N ALA A 253 9.25 6.16 37.15
CA ALA A 253 9.15 7.51 37.70
C ALA A 253 8.37 7.56 39.03
N SER A 254 7.53 6.56 39.29
CA SER A 254 6.75 6.41 40.54
C SER A 254 7.59 5.96 41.74
N GLU A 255 8.76 5.38 41.51
CA GLU A 255 9.62 4.84 42.56
C GLU A 255 10.73 5.78 43.01
N VAL A 256 10.91 6.93 42.35
CA VAL A 256 11.83 7.97 42.83
C VAL A 256 11.13 8.69 43.97
N PRO A 257 11.60 8.55 45.23
CA PRO A 257 11.00 9.26 46.35
C PRO A 257 11.13 10.76 46.06
N LEU A 258 10.00 11.46 46.02
CA LEU A 258 10.00 12.91 45.90
C LEU A 258 10.90 13.47 47.02
N PRO A 259 11.85 14.37 46.70
CA PRO A 259 12.66 15.00 47.75
C PRO A 259 11.71 15.65 48.75
N SER A 260 11.82 15.27 50.02
CA SER A 260 10.98 15.77 51.10
C SER A 260 11.05 17.30 51.08
N SER A 261 9.93 17.94 50.75
CA SER A 261 9.82 19.39 50.66
C SER A 261 10.27 20.01 52.00
N LEU A 262 11.43 20.67 51.99
CA LEU A 262 11.85 21.51 53.10
C LEU A 262 10.85 22.68 53.26
N PRO A 263 10.44 23.04 54.48
CA PRO A 263 9.52 24.14 54.70
C PRO A 263 10.14 25.49 54.27
N PRO A 264 9.31 26.43 53.77
CA PRO A 264 9.78 27.70 53.25
C PRO A 264 10.29 28.60 54.37
N SER A 265 11.56 28.99 54.30
CA SER A 265 12.09 30.09 55.09
C SER A 265 11.57 31.42 54.51
N LEU A 266 10.65 32.04 55.23
CA LEU A 266 10.25 33.43 55.06
C LEU A 266 11.47 34.33 55.23
N SER A 267 11.89 34.97 54.16
CA SER A 267 12.72 36.17 54.24
C SER A 267 12.18 37.21 53.26
N ASP A 268 11.37 38.09 53.80
CA ASP A 268 11.06 39.41 53.29
C ASP A 268 12.34 40.15 52.89
N ARG A 269 12.33 40.78 51.71
CA ARG A 269 12.90 42.13 51.58
C ARG A 269 12.44 42.85 50.32
N ASN A 270 11.62 43.86 50.58
CA ASN A 270 11.36 45.05 49.78
C ASN A 270 12.63 45.65 49.15
N ALA A 271 12.54 46.04 47.88
CA ALA A 271 13.07 47.31 47.40
C ALA A 271 12.40 47.71 46.07
N SER A 272 11.75 48.87 46.12
CA SER A 272 11.25 49.69 45.03
C SER A 272 12.35 50.20 44.10
N SER A 273 12.08 50.33 42.79
CA SER A 273 12.06 51.65 42.10
C SER A 273 11.86 51.49 40.58
N ASP A 274 10.85 52.23 40.11
CA ASP A 274 10.87 53.17 38.99
C ASP A 274 11.21 52.77 37.54
N ARG A 275 10.14 52.88 36.72
CA ARG A 275 9.99 53.73 35.51
C ARG A 275 11.11 53.70 34.45
N ALA A 276 10.74 53.21 33.26
CA ALA A 276 10.79 54.04 32.05
C ALA A 276 9.81 53.54 30.99
N SER A 277 9.05 54.51 30.47
CA SER A 277 8.05 54.44 29.42
C SER A 277 8.68 54.24 28.05
N VAL A 278 8.09 53.40 27.18
CA VAL A 278 8.16 53.60 25.72
C VAL A 278 6.83 53.16 25.09
N SER A 279 6.17 54.13 24.47
CA SER A 279 5.00 54.04 23.60
C SER A 279 5.37 53.45 22.24
N SER A 280 4.50 52.63 21.65
CA SER A 280 4.46 52.45 20.19
C SER A 280 3.05 52.05 19.75
N ASP A 281 2.59 52.78 18.74
CA ASP A 281 1.23 52.90 18.24
C ASP A 281 0.73 51.73 17.36
N ASP A 282 -0.60 51.70 17.26
CA ASP A 282 -1.44 51.43 16.08
C ASP A 282 -1.11 50.28 15.13
N SER A 283 -2.05 49.34 15.02
CA SER A 283 -2.86 49.20 13.79
C SER A 283 -4.00 48.19 13.99
N ALA A 284 -5.22 48.72 14.09
CA ALA A 284 -6.45 47.96 13.94
C ALA A 284 -6.86 47.96 12.47
N SER A 285 -6.87 46.79 11.83
CA SER A 285 -7.52 46.58 10.53
C SER A 285 -8.75 45.69 10.69
N SER A 286 -9.87 46.35 10.94
CA SER A 286 -11.21 45.77 10.85
C SER A 286 -11.61 45.69 9.39
N ILE A 287 -11.60 44.50 8.79
CA ILE A 287 -12.19 44.28 7.45
C ILE A 287 -13.56 43.65 7.64
N SER A 288 -14.56 44.47 7.34
CA SER A 288 -15.95 44.17 7.13
C SER A 288 -16.16 43.09 6.05
N SER A 289 -16.93 42.05 6.40
CA SER A 289 -17.50 41.11 5.43
C SER A 289 -18.78 41.70 4.82
N PRO A 290 -18.95 41.72 3.49
CA PRO A 290 -20.25 42.01 2.90
C PRO A 290 -21.07 40.71 2.77
N ALA A 291 -22.29 40.76 3.31
CA ALA A 291 -23.34 39.81 3.00
C ALA A 291 -23.80 40.00 1.54
N ILE A 292 -23.72 38.94 0.72
CA ILE A 292 -24.39 38.88 -0.58
C ILE A 292 -25.11 37.53 -0.71
N LYS A 293 -26.44 37.64 -0.55
CA LYS A 293 -27.55 37.01 -1.28
C LYS A 293 -27.47 35.54 -1.71
N GLN A 294 -28.39 34.77 -1.11
CA GLN A 294 -29.10 33.66 -1.71
C GLN A 294 -29.55 33.96 -3.15
N ILE A 295 -29.23 33.06 -4.09
CA ILE A 295 -30.00 32.81 -5.33
C ILE A 295 -30.06 31.28 -5.53
N THR A 296 -31.16 30.88 -6.13
CA THR A 296 -31.92 29.63 -6.27
C THR A 296 -31.26 28.42 -6.96
N PRO A 297 -31.91 27.24 -6.93
CA PRO A 297 -31.41 25.99 -7.52
C PRO A 297 -31.83 25.82 -8.99
N GLU A 298 -31.29 24.76 -9.58
CA GLU A 298 -31.66 24.12 -10.86
C GLU A 298 -31.12 24.76 -12.15
N GLU A 299 -30.21 24.02 -12.80
CA GLU A 299 -30.36 23.77 -14.24
C GLU A 299 -29.69 22.44 -14.62
N VAL A 300 -30.49 21.62 -15.30
CA VAL A 300 -30.22 20.26 -15.73
C VAL A 300 -29.49 20.34 -17.07
N SER A 301 -28.24 19.85 -17.16
CA SER A 301 -27.54 19.78 -18.44
C SER A 301 -27.73 18.38 -19.05
N MET A 302 -28.73 18.28 -19.94
CA MET A 302 -28.87 17.16 -20.87
C MET A 302 -27.97 17.44 -22.07
N ILE A 303 -26.91 16.65 -22.24
CA ILE A 303 -26.13 16.63 -23.48
C ILE A 303 -26.65 15.47 -24.31
N GLY A 304 -27.50 15.79 -25.30
CA GLY A 304 -27.85 14.89 -26.38
C GLY A 304 -26.74 14.90 -27.43
N SER A 305 -26.17 13.74 -27.72
CA SER A 305 -25.30 13.56 -28.88
C SER A 305 -26.15 13.43 -30.14
N ASP A 306 -25.91 14.35 -31.08
CA ASP A 306 -26.52 14.42 -32.39
C ASP A 306 -25.65 13.62 -33.39
N ASP A 307 -26.26 12.64 -34.05
CA ASP A 307 -25.65 11.82 -35.09
C ASP A 307 -25.60 12.62 -36.40
N SER A 308 -24.52 13.37 -36.61
CA SER A 308 -24.30 14.08 -37.87
C SER A 308 -23.60 13.21 -38.92
N ILE A 309 -24.42 12.75 -39.86
CA ILE A 309 -24.09 12.25 -41.19
C ILE A 309 -23.03 13.12 -41.91
N SER A 310 -21.85 12.54 -42.20
CA SER A 310 -20.80 13.20 -42.99
C SER A 310 -21.10 13.14 -44.48
N VAL A 311 -21.41 14.30 -45.05
CA VAL A 311 -21.47 14.57 -46.50
C VAL A 311 -20.06 14.74 -47.05
N VAL A 312 -19.84 14.16 -48.22
CA VAL A 312 -18.61 14.15 -48.99
C VAL A 312 -18.31 15.56 -49.51
N SER A 313 -17.13 16.09 -49.19
CA SER A 313 -16.56 17.23 -49.92
C SER A 313 -15.06 16.99 -50.14
N ASP A 314 -14.72 16.75 -51.41
CA ASP A 314 -13.38 16.92 -51.96
C ASP A 314 -12.92 18.36 -51.71
N HIS A 315 -11.97 18.55 -50.80
CA HIS A 315 -11.12 19.72 -50.83
C HIS A 315 -9.68 19.34 -50.48
N ASP A 316 -8.85 19.47 -51.51
CA ASP A 316 -7.40 19.38 -51.52
C ASP A 316 -6.81 20.54 -50.69
N THR A 317 -6.55 20.28 -49.41
CA THR A 317 -5.64 21.07 -48.56
C THR A 317 -4.69 20.09 -47.89
N GLY A 318 -3.45 20.09 -48.36
CA GLY A 318 -2.33 19.42 -47.70
C GLY A 318 -2.07 20.08 -46.35
N ASP A 319 -2.75 19.57 -45.33
CA ASP A 319 -2.56 19.95 -43.93
C ASP A 319 -1.99 18.77 -43.14
N GLU A 320 -1.05 19.11 -42.26
CA GLU A 320 -0.26 18.32 -41.29
C GLU A 320 -1.09 17.47 -40.31
N LEU A 321 -2.10 16.72 -40.76
CA LEU A 321 -2.97 15.90 -39.91
C LEU A 321 -2.46 14.45 -39.75
N GLY A 322 -1.15 14.22 -39.92
CA GLY A 322 -0.53 12.89 -39.89
C GLY A 322 0.39 12.60 -38.70
N SER A 323 0.69 13.57 -37.83
CA SER A 323 1.68 13.38 -36.75
C SER A 323 1.09 12.92 -35.42
N GLU A 324 -0.06 13.45 -34.98
CA GLU A 324 -0.59 13.19 -33.63
C GLU A 324 -0.99 11.72 -33.42
N ASP A 325 -1.58 11.06 -34.43
CA ASP A 325 -1.94 9.65 -34.35
C ASP A 325 -0.69 8.74 -34.35
N ALA A 326 0.34 9.11 -35.12
CA ALA A 326 1.62 8.39 -35.13
C ALA A 326 2.35 8.51 -33.78
N ASP A 327 2.33 9.70 -33.16
CA ASP A 327 2.93 9.93 -31.85
C ASP A 327 2.20 9.16 -30.74
N HIS A 328 0.86 9.09 -30.78
CA HIS A 328 0.07 8.27 -29.85
C HIS A 328 0.37 6.78 -30.01
N GLN A 329 0.44 6.28 -31.25
CA GLN A 329 0.81 4.88 -31.52
C GLN A 329 2.23 4.54 -31.04
N LEU A 330 3.20 5.44 -31.25
CA LEU A 330 4.57 5.27 -30.75
C LEU A 330 4.60 5.26 -29.21
N PHE A 331 3.84 6.15 -28.55
CA PHE A 331 3.71 6.19 -27.10
C PHE A 331 3.13 4.87 -26.54
N GLU A 332 2.05 4.36 -27.13
CA GLU A 332 1.45 3.09 -26.73
C GLU A 332 2.39 1.90 -26.99
N MET A 333 3.14 1.91 -28.09
CA MET A 333 4.16 0.89 -28.37
C MET A 333 5.29 0.91 -27.34
N MET A 334 5.83 2.09 -26.99
CA MET A 334 6.86 2.24 -25.95
C MET A 334 6.34 1.80 -24.58
N ARG A 335 5.07 2.09 -24.27
CA ARG A 335 4.41 1.64 -23.05
C ARG A 335 4.28 0.13 -23.02
N PHE A 336 3.85 -0.49 -24.13
CA PHE A 336 3.76 -1.93 -24.25
C PHE A 336 5.13 -2.61 -24.08
N GLU A 337 6.17 -2.08 -24.74
CA GLU A 337 7.54 -2.55 -24.57
C GLU A 337 8.00 -2.44 -23.10
N THR A 338 7.71 -1.32 -22.45
CA THR A 338 8.01 -1.11 -21.03
C THR A 338 7.31 -2.17 -20.16
N MET A 339 6.02 -2.46 -20.42
CA MET A 339 5.30 -3.51 -19.68
C MET A 339 5.82 -4.92 -19.98
N MET A 340 6.23 -5.18 -21.22
CA MET A 340 6.85 -6.45 -21.66
C MET A 340 8.24 -6.67 -21.06
N ASN A 341 8.96 -5.60 -20.72
CA ASN A 341 10.31 -5.67 -20.16
C ASN A 341 10.38 -5.41 -18.65
N ASP A 342 9.27 -4.99 -18.03
CA ASP A 342 9.21 -4.78 -16.59
C ASP A 342 9.42 -6.10 -15.84
N THR A 343 10.45 -6.11 -14.99
CA THR A 343 10.79 -7.21 -14.08
C THR A 343 10.84 -6.73 -12.62
N GLY A 344 10.42 -5.50 -12.35
CA GLY A 344 10.48 -4.83 -11.05
C GLY A 344 11.83 -4.20 -10.73
N ASP A 345 11.91 -3.46 -9.61
CA ASP A 345 13.17 -2.89 -9.12
C ASP A 345 14.09 -4.04 -8.66
N PRO A 346 15.35 -4.13 -9.13
CA PRO A 346 16.30 -5.13 -8.64
C PRO A 346 16.52 -5.09 -7.12
N ARG A 347 16.19 -3.97 -6.45
CA ARG A 347 16.21 -3.80 -4.99
C ARG A 347 15.02 -4.43 -4.28
N ASP A 348 13.94 -4.72 -5.00
CA ASP A 348 12.80 -5.42 -4.43
C ASP A 348 13.16 -6.89 -4.20
N PRO A 349 12.74 -7.46 -3.07
CA PRO A 349 13.05 -8.85 -2.74
C PRO A 349 12.38 -9.79 -3.73
N VAL A 350 13.12 -10.83 -4.13
CA VAL A 350 12.56 -11.96 -4.86
C VAL A 350 11.88 -12.89 -3.86
N VAL A 351 10.64 -13.29 -4.15
CA VAL A 351 9.85 -14.16 -3.29
C VAL A 351 9.29 -15.35 -4.06
N HIS A 352 9.23 -16.50 -3.39
CA HIS A 352 8.49 -17.68 -3.83
C HIS A 352 7.09 -17.64 -3.25
N VAL A 353 6.10 -18.14 -4.00
CA VAL A 353 4.70 -18.18 -3.58
C VAL A 353 4.25 -19.61 -3.28
N SER A 354 3.47 -19.77 -2.22
CA SER A 354 2.55 -20.89 -2.02
C SER A 354 1.14 -20.35 -1.76
N TYR A 355 0.13 -21.08 -2.20
CA TYR A 355 -1.28 -20.78 -1.93
C TYR A 355 -1.82 -21.53 -0.70
N ASP A 356 -1.06 -22.46 -0.16
CA ASP A 356 -1.47 -23.22 1.01
C ASP A 356 -1.19 -22.42 2.29
N LEU A 357 -2.25 -21.80 2.81
CA LEU A 357 -2.20 -21.06 4.07
C LEU A 357 -1.96 -21.97 5.29
N ASP A 358 -2.13 -23.28 5.15
CA ASP A 358 -1.86 -24.24 6.23
C ASP A 358 -0.35 -24.50 6.40
N GLU A 359 0.51 -24.04 5.47
CA GLU A 359 1.97 -24.11 5.60
C GLU A 359 2.54 -23.18 6.68
N VAL A 360 1.71 -22.32 7.27
CA VAL A 360 2.09 -21.29 8.23
C VAL A 360 1.32 -21.48 9.53
N ASP A 361 1.95 -22.12 10.51
CA ASP A 361 1.38 -22.30 11.85
C ASP A 361 1.31 -20.97 12.64
N GLU A 362 2.25 -20.07 12.36
CA GLU A 362 2.37 -18.76 12.99
C GLU A 362 2.67 -17.67 11.95
N ILE A 363 1.87 -16.61 11.94
CA ILE A 363 2.08 -15.47 11.05
C ILE A 363 3.22 -14.62 11.60
N THR A 364 4.31 -14.58 10.84
CA THR A 364 5.45 -13.70 11.09
C THR A 364 5.04 -12.24 11.10
N ASP A 365 5.61 -11.46 12.03
CA ASP A 365 5.43 -10.00 12.09
C ASP A 365 5.87 -9.36 10.74
N PRO A 366 4.99 -8.60 10.05
CA PRO A 366 5.32 -7.98 8.77
C PRO A 366 6.47 -6.97 8.86
N LEU A 367 6.76 -6.38 10.02
CA LEU A 367 7.92 -5.49 10.17
C LEU A 367 9.26 -6.23 9.96
N LEU A 368 9.29 -7.55 10.18
CA LEU A 368 10.45 -8.36 9.86
C LEU A 368 10.72 -8.40 8.34
N PHE A 369 9.68 -8.29 7.50
CA PHE A 369 9.86 -8.18 6.05
C PHE A 369 10.70 -6.95 5.70
N ILE A 370 10.35 -5.79 6.26
CA ILE A 370 11.06 -4.53 6.05
C ILE A 370 12.52 -4.68 6.49
N LYS A 371 12.75 -5.25 7.67
CA LYS A 371 14.10 -5.50 8.19
C LYS A 371 14.91 -6.41 7.27
N VAL A 372 14.33 -7.49 6.77
CA VAL A 372 15.02 -8.42 5.86
C VAL A 372 15.32 -7.75 4.53
N ARG A 373 14.38 -6.99 3.97
CA ARG A 373 14.61 -6.19 2.76
C ARG A 373 15.77 -5.22 2.95
N ASP A 374 15.79 -4.48 4.05
CA ASP A 374 16.84 -3.50 4.31
C ASP A 374 18.21 -4.18 4.52
N GLN A 375 18.24 -5.38 5.11
CA GLN A 375 19.45 -6.22 5.19
C GLN A 375 19.95 -6.74 3.84
N LEU A 376 19.07 -6.91 2.85
CA LEU A 376 19.48 -7.29 1.50
C LEU A 376 20.09 -6.12 0.72
N LEU A 377 19.83 -4.88 1.17
CA LEU A 377 20.32 -3.65 0.55
C LEU A 377 21.58 -3.08 1.22
N SER A 378 21.92 -3.54 2.43
CA SER A 378 23.14 -3.18 3.16
C SER A 378 24.35 -3.98 2.67
#